data_AF-A0A9D6QK31-F1
#
_entry.id   AF-A0A9D6QK31-F1
#
_cell.length_a   1.000
_cell.length_b   1.000
_cell.length_c   1.000
_cell.angle_alpha   90.00
_cell.angle_beta   90.00
_cell.angle_gamma   90.00
#
_symmetry.space_group_name_H-M   'P 1'
#
loop_
_entity.id
_entity.type
_entity.pdbx_description
1 polymer ?
#
loop_
_entity_poly.entity_id
_entity_poly.type
_entity_poly.pdbx_seq_one_letter_code
_entity_poly.pdbx_strand_id
1 'polypeptide(L)'
;MKLLLVAVLSSLSSCAAFGAQIPLTILHTNDLHSHYRPDQGAFGLGGLARLATYDVVTIGNHDWLNGPDQMLKLFKQVQPRFPIVAANLEVSKYNRKDEFGKYVMPYTSIKVGGVKIAFIGLVTYELIYDRYFAPVEIKDPFGLTRKLAAKLKADNDLVVVISHNGMSTNKLIAGLPNVDIVIHSHDHEKLAQPVVVERNGKTSIMVEAQHWGFYLGKLELLFDTETKKYSVKHYELIQQDETIPEDPAFVSLVNSYDLELTKKYGDIFHDHLADSQIDVRRESAENLYGNLLTDAYREYTGADVSFEQMALTSNILHAGPIHTVDLYNALTAIWSPFTDKAWTLKTMRMSGETLSWVMNFVLSASSYIPGGLLSVSGLHAVYDPMAVKSSQHVKLGHLSDDEKHPLKMLEIGGRPVDPKRQYLVAVPEGINQAIDFLEKFWGNKIERTDVRDTGVEDWRVLSAYVQKHSPLTSALIGRGGRLSVLQSDLAIYADEVATTRGGAQIWASVLVRNLGTSESPARTLKVSYDKTPTDTRDDPNPAETDAAYTVPPIPAGGHVTMKVALTAPAGLEKAQLPVYFILNNDASDPNKSNDGTWVVVGRDGRARSPGGTKFKLAAVSARLFSQGHRHDEQD
;
A
#
# COMPACT_ATOMS: atom_id res chain seq x y z
N MET A 1 42.41 -34.94 -53.37
CA MET A 1 41.13 -34.31 -53.75
C MET A 1 40.10 -35.42 -53.88
N LYS A 2 39.07 -35.61 -53.07
CA LYS A 2 38.46 -34.96 -51.89
C LYS A 2 37.70 -36.14 -51.22
N LEU A 3 37.87 -36.52 -49.95
CA LEU A 3 37.64 -35.71 -48.76
C LEU A 3 36.34 -34.88 -48.90
N LEU A 4 35.23 -35.57 -49.17
CA LEU A 4 33.89 -34.97 -49.19
C LEU A 4 32.77 -36.03 -49.16
N LEU A 5 32.85 -37.01 -48.25
CA LEU A 5 31.72 -37.93 -48.01
C LEU A 5 31.43 -38.22 -46.52
N VAL A 6 32.07 -37.50 -45.59
CA VAL A 6 31.91 -37.71 -44.13
C VAL A 6 31.33 -36.47 -43.42
N ALA A 7 31.00 -35.40 -44.14
CA ALA A 7 30.64 -34.10 -43.53
C ALA A 7 29.22 -33.57 -43.84
N VAL A 8 28.27 -34.43 -44.23
CA VAL A 8 26.87 -34.00 -44.52
C VAL A 8 25.81 -34.77 -43.70
N LEU A 9 26.22 -35.58 -42.71
CA LEU A 9 25.29 -36.25 -41.79
C LEU A 9 25.46 -35.85 -40.32
N SER A 10 26.23 -34.80 -40.03
CA SER A 10 26.51 -34.32 -38.67
C SER A 10 25.99 -32.90 -38.38
N SER A 11 25.11 -32.34 -39.22
CA SER A 11 24.65 -30.95 -39.08
C SER A 11 23.13 -30.75 -38.96
N LEU A 12 22.36 -31.78 -38.60
CA LEU A 12 20.91 -31.65 -38.37
C LEU A 12 20.43 -32.63 -37.30
N SER A 13 20.86 -32.45 -36.05
CA SER A 13 20.17 -32.96 -34.84
C SER A 13 20.79 -32.38 -33.56
N SER A 14 20.87 -31.06 -33.46
CA SER A 14 20.73 -30.42 -32.14
C SER A 14 19.32 -29.87 -32.04
N CYS A 15 18.33 -30.76 -32.15
CA CYS A 15 17.06 -30.47 -31.48
C CYS A 15 17.41 -30.42 -30.01
N ALA A 16 17.61 -29.21 -29.48
CA ALA A 16 17.55 -28.98 -28.05
C ALA A 16 16.18 -29.54 -27.64
N ALA A 17 16.19 -30.70 -27.00
CA ALA A 17 15.00 -31.29 -26.43
C ALA A 17 14.58 -30.33 -25.32
N PHE A 18 13.67 -29.41 -25.64
CA PHE A 18 12.96 -28.67 -24.61
C PHE A 18 12.20 -29.71 -23.80
N GLY A 19 12.70 -29.99 -22.59
CA GLY A 19 11.98 -30.81 -21.63
C GLY A 19 10.57 -30.25 -21.43
N ALA A 20 9.62 -31.12 -21.07
CA ALA A 20 8.27 -30.69 -20.75
C ALA A 20 8.29 -29.55 -19.72
N GLN A 21 7.40 -28.57 -19.88
CA GLN A 21 7.20 -27.53 -18.89
C GLN A 21 6.71 -28.17 -17.58
N ILE A 22 7.42 -27.93 -16.49
CA ILE A 22 7.05 -28.44 -15.17
C ILE A 22 6.63 -27.25 -14.32
N PRO A 23 5.33 -27.11 -14.01
CA PRO A 23 4.85 -25.99 -13.23
C PRO A 23 5.29 -26.11 -11.77
N LEU A 24 5.59 -24.96 -11.17
CA LEU A 24 5.70 -24.77 -9.73
C LEU A 24 4.70 -23.68 -9.35
N THR A 25 3.85 -23.97 -8.37
CA THR A 25 2.85 -23.02 -7.86
C THR A 25 3.33 -22.51 -6.51
N ILE A 26 3.91 -21.33 -6.52
CA ILE A 26 4.37 -20.66 -5.31
C ILE A 26 3.27 -19.72 -4.87
N LEU A 27 2.82 -19.86 -3.63
CA LEU A 27 1.96 -18.86 -3.02
C LEU A 27 2.74 -18.04 -2.03
N HIS A 28 2.57 -16.74 -2.16
CA HIS A 28 2.88 -15.81 -1.11
C HIS A 28 1.56 -15.49 -0.39
N THR A 29 1.31 -16.06 0.80
CA THR A 29 -0.02 -15.99 1.48
C THR A 29 -0.26 -14.72 2.30
N ASN A 30 0.68 -13.80 2.43
CA ASN A 30 0.46 -12.72 3.39
C ASN A 30 -0.62 -11.72 2.92
N ASP A 31 -1.17 -10.99 3.89
CA ASP A 31 -2.21 -9.96 3.77
C ASP A 31 -3.58 -10.51 3.38
N LEU A 32 -3.77 -11.81 3.58
CA LEU A 32 -5.10 -12.42 3.61
C LEU A 32 -5.89 -12.01 4.87
N HIS A 33 -5.36 -11.10 5.70
CA HIS A 33 -5.92 -10.60 6.96
C HIS A 33 -6.41 -11.67 7.93
N SER A 34 -5.94 -12.91 7.75
CA SER A 34 -6.20 -14.10 8.59
C SER A 34 -7.52 -14.09 9.36
N HIS A 35 -8.65 -13.82 8.68
CA HIS A 35 -9.96 -14.28 9.14
C HIS A 35 -10.13 -15.75 8.74
N TYR A 36 -9.13 -16.57 9.06
CA TYR A 36 -9.26 -18.01 8.92
C TYR A 36 -10.13 -18.49 10.07
N ARG A 37 -11.42 -18.68 9.79
CA ARG A 37 -12.05 -19.86 10.37
C ARG A 37 -11.31 -21.05 9.76
N PRO A 38 -10.65 -21.88 10.57
CA PRO A 38 -10.07 -23.11 10.07
C PRO A 38 -11.23 -24.03 9.75
N ASP A 39 -11.69 -23.97 8.51
CA ASP A 39 -12.66 -24.94 8.03
C ASP A 39 -11.94 -26.27 7.83
N GLN A 40 -12.54 -27.31 8.41
CA GLN A 40 -12.13 -28.68 8.11
C GLN A 40 -12.58 -29.09 6.71
N GLY A 41 -13.38 -28.28 6.01
CA GLY A 41 -14.06 -28.66 4.78
C GLY A 41 -15.06 -29.76 5.05
N ALA A 42 -15.92 -30.06 4.09
CA ALA A 42 -16.79 -31.24 4.12
C ALA A 42 -16.03 -32.59 4.23
N PHE A 43 -14.68 -32.58 4.23
CA PHE A 43 -13.83 -33.77 4.14
C PHE A 43 -12.63 -33.83 5.10
N GLY A 44 -12.47 -32.89 6.05
CA GLY A 44 -11.32 -32.91 6.99
C GLY A 44 -9.97 -32.53 6.35
N LEU A 45 -9.96 -31.59 5.40
CA LEU A 45 -8.87 -31.39 4.45
C LEU A 45 -8.16 -30.02 4.48
N GLY A 46 -8.57 -29.01 5.27
CA GLY A 46 -7.74 -27.83 5.55
C GLY A 46 -7.92 -26.60 4.64
N GLY A 47 -9.15 -26.18 4.37
CA GLY A 47 -9.47 -24.86 3.78
C GLY A 47 -9.07 -24.57 2.32
N LEU A 48 -9.22 -23.31 1.90
CA LEU A 48 -9.05 -22.80 0.52
C LEU A 48 -7.62 -23.01 -0.04
N ALA A 49 -6.60 -22.89 0.80
CA ALA A 49 -5.20 -22.99 0.37
C ALA A 49 -4.78 -24.41 -0.07
N ARG A 50 -5.50 -25.47 0.35
CA ARG A 50 -5.19 -26.82 -0.13
C ARG A 50 -5.67 -27.06 -1.56
N LEU A 51 -6.78 -26.44 -1.97
CA LEU A 51 -7.37 -26.68 -3.29
C LEU A 51 -6.44 -26.24 -4.44
N ALA A 52 -5.56 -25.27 -4.18
CA ALA A 52 -4.69 -24.68 -5.18
C ALA A 52 -3.29 -25.33 -5.31
N THR A 53 -3.03 -26.47 -4.64
CA THR A 53 -1.81 -27.30 -4.84
C THR A 53 -0.47 -26.52 -4.72
N TYR A 54 -0.30 -25.73 -3.67
CA TYR A 54 0.93 -24.95 -3.47
C TYR A 54 2.16 -25.79 -3.13
N ASP A 55 3.30 -25.41 -3.69
CA ASP A 55 4.60 -26.05 -3.47
C ASP A 55 5.38 -25.43 -2.32
N VAL A 56 5.29 -24.11 -2.13
CA VAL A 56 5.97 -23.35 -1.06
C VAL A 56 5.13 -22.14 -0.69
N VAL A 57 5.08 -21.85 0.62
CA VAL A 57 4.42 -20.68 1.19
C VAL A 57 5.36 -19.87 2.06
N THR A 58 5.30 -18.54 2.00
CA THR A 58 5.86 -17.66 3.04
C THR A 58 4.74 -16.87 3.70
N ILE A 59 4.99 -16.43 4.93
CA ILE A 59 4.08 -15.61 5.75
C ILE A 59 4.62 -14.18 5.87
N GLY A 60 3.77 -13.21 6.21
CA GLY A 60 4.19 -11.83 6.46
C GLY A 60 3.48 -11.18 7.66
N ASN A 61 3.47 -9.86 7.80
CA ASN A 61 3.00 -9.18 9.03
C ASN A 61 1.54 -9.47 9.41
N HIS A 62 0.61 -9.48 8.45
CA HIS A 62 -0.81 -9.62 8.76
C HIS A 62 -1.18 -11.01 9.28
N ASP A 63 -0.40 -12.04 8.92
CA ASP A 63 -0.53 -13.38 9.49
C ASP A 63 -0.32 -13.41 11.01
N TRP A 64 0.48 -12.48 11.55
CA TRP A 64 0.90 -12.49 12.95
C TRP A 64 0.07 -11.61 13.87
N LEU A 65 -0.93 -10.87 13.35
CA LEU A 65 -1.70 -9.91 14.15
C LEU A 65 -2.38 -10.53 15.38
N ASN A 66 -2.66 -11.83 15.34
CA ASN A 66 -3.24 -12.61 16.44
C ASN A 66 -2.21 -13.40 17.29
N GLY A 67 -0.93 -13.26 16.96
CA GLY A 67 0.19 -13.83 17.70
C GLY A 67 0.51 -15.30 17.41
N PRO A 68 1.69 -15.75 17.90
CA PRO A 68 2.23 -17.08 17.63
C PRO A 68 1.34 -18.24 18.11
N ASP A 69 0.60 -18.05 19.20
CA ASP A 69 -0.28 -19.08 19.76
C ASP A 69 -1.50 -19.34 18.88
N GLN A 70 -2.13 -18.27 18.39
CA GLN A 70 -3.27 -18.39 17.47
C GLN A 70 -2.81 -18.96 16.12
N MET A 71 -1.66 -18.52 15.62
CA MET A 71 -1.06 -19.10 14.41
C MET A 71 -0.81 -20.61 14.56
N LEU A 72 -0.19 -21.03 15.66
CA LEU A 72 0.06 -22.45 15.92
C LEU A 72 -1.24 -23.25 16.07
N LYS A 73 -2.28 -22.64 16.66
CA LYS A 73 -3.62 -23.25 16.72
C LYS A 73 -4.19 -23.45 15.32
N LEU A 74 -4.11 -22.44 14.45
CA LEU A 74 -4.55 -22.55 13.05
C LEU A 74 -3.79 -23.66 12.31
N PHE A 75 -2.47 -23.71 12.41
CA PHE A 75 -1.67 -24.78 11.80
C PHE A 75 -2.09 -26.18 12.27
N LYS A 76 -2.36 -26.33 13.57
CA LYS A 76 -2.84 -27.60 14.13
C LYS A 76 -4.22 -28.00 13.58
N GLN A 77 -5.11 -27.03 13.34
CA GLN A 77 -6.46 -27.29 12.84
C GLN A 77 -6.48 -27.57 11.34
N VAL A 78 -5.70 -26.81 10.56
CA VAL A 78 -5.66 -26.89 9.10
C VAL A 78 -4.77 -28.03 8.60
N GLN A 79 -3.68 -28.34 9.31
CA GLN A 79 -2.66 -29.32 8.89
C GLN A 79 -2.14 -29.03 7.45
N PRO A 80 -1.42 -27.91 7.24
CA PRO A 80 -0.95 -27.53 5.91
C PRO A 80 -0.07 -28.63 5.31
N ARG A 81 -0.27 -28.91 4.01
CA ARG A 81 0.45 -29.96 3.26
C ARG A 81 1.58 -29.42 2.40
N PHE A 82 1.94 -28.16 2.59
CA PHE A 82 3.00 -27.45 1.90
C PHE A 82 4.00 -26.90 2.93
N PRO A 83 5.29 -26.79 2.58
CA PRO A 83 6.28 -26.16 3.44
C PRO A 83 5.99 -24.67 3.58
N ILE A 84 5.96 -24.20 4.83
CA ILE A 84 5.90 -22.78 5.15
C ILE A 84 7.33 -22.33 5.52
N VAL A 85 7.88 -21.39 4.76
CA VAL A 85 9.23 -20.88 4.94
C VAL A 85 9.23 -19.48 5.57
N ALA A 86 10.05 -19.26 6.60
CA ALA A 86 10.27 -17.97 7.24
C ALA A 86 11.60 -17.97 8.00
N ALA A 87 12.67 -17.56 7.31
CA ALA A 87 14.05 -17.71 7.76
C ALA A 87 14.45 -16.73 8.86
N ASN A 88 13.84 -15.55 8.88
CA ASN A 88 14.16 -14.50 9.84
C ASN A 88 13.28 -14.49 11.09
N LEU A 89 12.55 -15.59 11.36
CA LEU A 89 11.86 -15.78 12.63
C LEU A 89 12.75 -16.46 13.65
N GLU A 90 12.93 -15.81 14.80
CA GLU A 90 13.64 -16.34 15.95
C GLU A 90 12.63 -16.77 17.01
N VAL A 91 12.46 -18.09 17.13
CA VAL A 91 11.48 -18.71 18.02
C VAL A 91 12.10 -19.22 19.33
N SER A 92 13.39 -19.02 19.58
CA SER A 92 14.07 -19.56 20.78
C SER A 92 13.43 -19.16 22.10
N LYS A 93 12.85 -17.95 22.16
CA LYS A 93 12.12 -17.41 23.32
C LYS A 93 10.66 -17.87 23.41
N TYR A 94 10.13 -18.49 22.36
CA TYR A 94 8.78 -19.04 22.36
C TYR A 94 8.76 -20.42 23.02
N ASN A 95 7.96 -20.56 24.07
CA ASN A 95 7.86 -21.78 24.86
C ASN A 95 7.36 -23.00 24.05
N ARG A 96 6.66 -22.79 22.93
CA ARG A 96 6.12 -23.83 22.05
C ARG A 96 6.88 -23.94 20.73
N LYS A 97 8.14 -23.51 20.70
CA LYS A 97 9.01 -23.52 19.51
C LYS A 97 9.10 -24.87 18.79
N ASP A 98 9.16 -25.98 19.53
CA ASP A 98 9.28 -27.32 18.94
C ASP A 98 7.98 -27.76 18.25
N GLU A 99 6.83 -27.29 18.74
CA GLU A 99 5.56 -27.51 18.05
C GLU A 99 5.43 -26.63 16.81
N PHE A 100 5.89 -25.38 16.91
CA PHE A 100 5.86 -24.41 15.82
C PHE A 100 6.77 -24.80 14.66
N GLY A 101 7.99 -25.25 14.97
CA GLY A 101 8.99 -25.67 13.98
C GLY A 101 8.61 -26.90 13.16
N LYS A 102 7.51 -27.58 13.49
CA LYS A 102 6.92 -28.64 12.64
C LYS A 102 6.23 -28.09 11.39
N TYR A 103 5.79 -26.84 11.45
CA TYR A 103 5.02 -26.20 10.38
C TYR A 103 5.85 -25.16 9.63
N VAL A 104 6.67 -24.38 10.37
CA VAL A 104 7.47 -23.29 9.80
C VAL A 104 8.95 -23.63 9.87
N MET A 105 9.62 -23.60 8.72
CA MET A 105 11.04 -23.86 8.56
C MET A 105 11.75 -22.64 7.97
N PRO A 106 13.07 -22.47 8.13
CA PRO A 106 13.73 -21.31 7.55
C PRO A 106 13.80 -21.35 6.02
N TYR A 107 13.93 -22.55 5.44
CA TYR A 107 14.01 -22.77 4.01
C TYR A 107 13.55 -24.18 3.67
N THR A 108 13.26 -24.43 2.40
CA THR A 108 13.03 -25.76 1.83
C THR A 108 13.76 -25.90 0.50
N SER A 109 13.96 -27.13 0.03
CA SER A 109 14.51 -27.42 -1.29
C SER A 109 13.59 -28.38 -2.03
N ILE A 110 13.23 -28.04 -3.27
CA ILE A 110 12.39 -28.86 -4.13
C ILE A 110 13.19 -29.25 -5.38
N LYS A 111 13.10 -30.51 -5.78
CA LYS A 111 13.69 -31.00 -7.02
C LYS A 111 12.61 -31.16 -8.09
N VAL A 112 12.75 -30.44 -9.20
CA VAL A 112 11.79 -30.43 -10.30
C VAL A 112 12.54 -30.59 -11.61
N GLY A 113 12.17 -31.57 -12.44
CA GLY A 113 12.81 -31.77 -13.75
C GLY A 113 14.33 -32.02 -13.70
N GLY A 114 14.85 -32.52 -12.57
CA GLY A 114 16.29 -32.68 -12.37
C GLY A 114 17.00 -31.46 -11.76
N VAL A 115 16.35 -30.29 -11.72
CA VAL A 115 16.86 -29.04 -11.13
C VAL A 115 16.49 -28.98 -9.65
N LYS A 116 17.45 -28.65 -8.78
CA LYS A 116 17.22 -28.41 -7.35
C LYS A 116 17.07 -26.92 -7.08
N ILE A 117 15.96 -26.53 -6.47
CA ILE A 117 15.64 -25.13 -6.17
C ILE A 117 15.46 -24.99 -4.66
N ALA A 118 16.26 -24.12 -4.03
CA ALA A 118 16.09 -23.74 -2.64
C ALA A 118 15.17 -22.52 -2.54
N PHE A 119 14.30 -22.51 -1.53
CA PHE A 119 13.39 -21.42 -1.21
C PHE A 119 13.66 -20.92 0.19
N ILE A 120 14.01 -19.63 0.31
CA ILE A 120 14.17 -18.92 1.58
C ILE A 120 12.96 -18.01 1.76
N GLY A 121 12.22 -18.15 2.86
CA GLY A 121 11.12 -17.24 3.19
C GLY A 121 11.60 -16.08 4.05
N LEU A 122 11.05 -14.88 3.89
CA LEU A 122 11.35 -13.73 4.73
C LEU A 122 10.06 -12.98 5.10
N VAL A 123 9.92 -12.68 6.39
CA VAL A 123 8.87 -11.82 6.96
C VAL A 123 9.34 -10.37 6.99
N THR A 124 8.43 -9.40 6.92
CA THR A 124 8.77 -7.96 7.01
C THR A 124 9.52 -7.66 8.32
N TYR A 125 10.58 -6.87 8.24
CA TYR A 125 11.35 -6.41 9.39
C TYR A 125 10.96 -4.97 9.77
N GLU A 126 9.77 -4.82 10.36
CA GLU A 126 9.19 -3.54 10.73
C GLU A 126 8.77 -3.50 12.20
N LEU A 127 9.33 -2.55 12.96
CA LEU A 127 9.15 -2.42 14.41
C LEU A 127 7.69 -2.25 14.85
N ILE A 128 6.83 -1.72 13.99
CA ILE A 128 5.40 -1.51 14.28
C ILE A 128 4.66 -2.84 14.51
N TYR A 129 5.16 -3.95 13.97
CA TYR A 129 4.54 -5.25 14.10
C TYR A 129 5.13 -6.11 15.23
N ASP A 130 6.31 -5.79 15.76
CA ASP A 130 7.05 -6.62 16.74
C ASP A 130 6.18 -7.14 17.90
N ARG A 131 5.28 -6.31 18.41
CA ARG A 131 4.39 -6.67 19.52
C ARG A 131 3.47 -7.85 19.22
N TYR A 132 3.08 -8.02 17.97
CA TYR A 132 2.21 -9.12 17.55
C TYR A 132 3.01 -10.42 17.42
N PHE A 133 4.31 -10.34 17.14
CA PHE A 133 5.18 -11.51 17.05
C PHE A 133 5.60 -12.02 18.43
N ALA A 134 5.67 -11.16 19.44
CA ALA A 134 6.15 -11.52 20.77
C ALA A 134 5.50 -12.81 21.33
N PRO A 135 6.29 -13.74 21.90
CA PRO A 135 7.73 -13.67 22.16
C PRO A 135 8.64 -14.12 20.98
N VAL A 136 8.08 -14.39 19.80
CA VAL A 136 8.87 -14.58 18.57
C VAL A 136 9.47 -13.25 18.15
N GLU A 137 10.73 -13.26 17.72
CA GLU A 137 11.42 -12.06 17.23
C GLU A 137 11.66 -12.15 15.73
N ILE A 138 11.58 -11.01 15.05
CA ILE A 138 11.99 -10.90 13.65
C ILE A 138 13.44 -10.42 13.61
N LYS A 139 14.29 -11.10 12.86
CA LYS A 139 15.69 -10.76 12.67
C LYS A 139 15.90 -9.95 11.39
N ASP A 140 17.00 -9.21 11.36
CA ASP A 140 17.50 -8.56 10.14
C ASP A 140 17.58 -9.59 8.99
N PRO A 141 16.90 -9.35 7.87
CA PRO A 141 16.85 -10.31 6.78
C PRO A 141 18.15 -10.35 5.98
N PHE A 142 18.95 -9.27 5.95
CA PHE A 142 20.08 -9.15 5.03
C PHE A 142 21.24 -10.06 5.40
N GLY A 143 21.75 -9.94 6.64
CA GLY A 143 22.89 -10.73 7.12
C GLY A 143 22.57 -12.22 7.14
N LEU A 144 21.32 -12.57 7.47
CA LEU A 144 20.79 -13.92 7.52
C LEU A 144 20.67 -14.53 6.12
N THR A 145 20.02 -13.82 5.18
CA THR A 145 19.82 -14.31 3.81
C THR A 145 21.14 -14.52 3.10
N ARG A 146 22.12 -13.62 3.28
CA ARG A 146 23.46 -13.78 2.69
C ARG A 146 24.12 -15.09 3.10
N LYS A 147 24.05 -15.46 4.39
CA LYS A 147 24.63 -16.70 4.91
C LYS A 147 23.87 -17.93 4.40
N LEU A 148 22.54 -17.89 4.43
CA LEU A 148 21.70 -19.00 3.97
C LEU A 148 21.84 -19.23 2.46
N ALA A 149 21.81 -18.18 1.65
CA ALA A 149 21.96 -18.29 0.20
C ALA A 149 23.31 -18.91 -0.18
N ALA A 150 24.40 -18.49 0.47
CA ALA A 150 25.72 -19.09 0.25
C ALA A 150 25.76 -20.58 0.60
N LYS A 151 25.15 -20.97 1.73
CA LYS A 151 25.04 -22.39 2.12
C LYS A 151 24.19 -23.18 1.11
N LEU A 152 23.03 -22.66 0.74
CA LEU A 152 22.05 -23.38 -0.07
C LEU A 152 22.48 -23.52 -1.52
N LYS A 153 23.17 -22.53 -2.07
CA LYS A 153 23.68 -22.57 -3.45
C LYS A 153 24.75 -23.65 -3.66
N ALA A 154 25.42 -24.11 -2.61
CA ALA A 154 26.37 -25.23 -2.73
C ALA A 154 25.67 -26.56 -3.12
N ASP A 155 24.42 -26.75 -2.70
CA ASP A 155 23.66 -28.00 -2.88
C ASP A 155 22.47 -27.86 -3.85
N ASN A 156 22.17 -26.64 -4.29
CA ASN A 156 21.02 -26.30 -5.13
C ASN A 156 21.44 -25.50 -6.35
N ASP A 157 20.76 -25.76 -7.46
CA ASP A 157 21.01 -25.09 -8.74
C ASP A 157 20.49 -23.65 -8.74
N LEU A 158 19.37 -23.40 -8.05
CA LEU A 158 18.76 -22.08 -7.88
C LEU A 158 18.44 -21.80 -6.42
N VAL A 159 18.51 -20.53 -6.02
CA VAL A 159 18.06 -20.00 -4.74
C VAL A 159 17.03 -18.90 -5.00
N VAL A 160 15.79 -19.18 -4.63
CA VAL A 160 14.67 -18.25 -4.70
C VAL A 160 14.41 -17.70 -3.30
N VAL A 161 14.29 -16.39 -3.17
CA VAL A 161 13.86 -15.75 -1.93
C VAL A 161 12.41 -15.32 -2.10
N ILE A 162 11.52 -15.80 -1.25
CA ILE A 162 10.11 -15.38 -1.19
C ILE A 162 10.02 -14.39 -0.02
N SER A 163 9.87 -13.10 -0.32
CA SER A 163 10.07 -12.05 0.68
C SER A 163 8.87 -11.13 0.82
N HIS A 164 8.37 -11.04 2.05
CA HIS A 164 7.41 -10.04 2.49
C HIS A 164 8.08 -8.81 3.08
N ASN A 165 9.08 -8.27 2.38
CA ASN A 165 9.66 -6.97 2.70
C ASN A 165 9.42 -6.02 1.54
N GLY A 166 9.41 -4.72 1.81
CA GLY A 166 9.30 -3.72 0.76
C GLY A 166 10.43 -3.76 -0.27
N MET A 167 10.18 -3.14 -1.42
CA MET A 167 10.99 -3.06 -2.62
C MET A 167 12.43 -2.64 -2.34
N SER A 168 12.63 -1.67 -1.43
CA SER A 168 13.96 -1.18 -1.06
C SER A 168 14.83 -2.28 -0.44
N THR A 169 14.28 -3.00 0.54
CA THR A 169 14.93 -4.15 1.19
C THR A 169 15.12 -5.29 0.20
N ASN A 170 14.11 -5.59 -0.63
CA ASN A 170 14.19 -6.69 -1.58
C ASN A 170 15.18 -6.44 -2.72
N LYS A 171 15.40 -5.20 -3.18
CA LYS A 171 16.49 -4.87 -4.11
C LYS A 171 17.86 -5.15 -3.50
N LEU A 172 18.05 -4.86 -2.21
CA LEU A 172 19.30 -5.18 -1.51
C LEU A 172 19.51 -6.70 -1.41
N ILE A 173 18.46 -7.45 -1.10
CA ILE A 173 18.47 -8.92 -1.03
C ILE A 173 18.74 -9.53 -2.41
N ALA A 174 18.05 -9.05 -3.45
CA ALA A 174 18.31 -9.45 -4.82
C ALA A 174 19.77 -9.20 -5.19
N GLY A 175 20.38 -8.10 -4.74
CA GLY A 175 21.80 -7.82 -4.96
C GLY A 175 22.79 -8.74 -4.20
N LEU A 176 22.33 -9.65 -3.34
CA LEU A 176 23.21 -10.56 -2.61
C LEU A 176 23.83 -11.62 -3.54
N PRO A 177 25.08 -12.07 -3.26
CA PRO A 177 25.63 -13.26 -3.88
C PRO A 177 24.74 -14.48 -3.66
N ASN A 178 24.67 -15.37 -4.63
CA ASN A 178 23.99 -16.65 -4.56
C ASN A 178 22.45 -16.62 -4.42
N VAL A 179 21.81 -15.45 -4.54
CA VAL A 179 20.35 -15.33 -4.71
C VAL A 179 20.06 -15.28 -6.21
N ASP A 180 19.12 -16.04 -6.75
CA ASP A 180 18.83 -15.99 -8.19
C ASP A 180 17.58 -15.14 -8.46
N ILE A 181 16.52 -15.38 -7.70
CA ILE A 181 15.20 -14.80 -7.92
C ILE A 181 14.66 -14.29 -6.59
N VAL A 182 13.99 -13.13 -6.61
CA VAL A 182 13.19 -12.65 -5.48
C VAL A 182 11.72 -12.57 -5.89
N ILE A 183 10.85 -13.28 -5.19
CA ILE A 183 9.41 -13.09 -5.28
C ILE A 183 9.06 -12.03 -4.22
N HIS A 184 8.82 -10.81 -4.69
CA HIS A 184 8.55 -9.62 -3.89
C HIS A 184 7.05 -9.51 -3.57
N SER A 185 6.76 -8.88 -2.44
CA SER A 185 5.42 -8.50 -1.95
C SER A 185 5.56 -7.35 -0.92
N HIS A 186 4.51 -7.06 -0.14
CA HIS A 186 4.37 -6.00 0.89
C HIS A 186 3.96 -4.63 0.33
N ASP A 187 4.55 -4.20 -0.78
CA ASP A 187 4.32 -2.85 -1.33
C ASP A 187 3.18 -2.79 -2.37
N HIS A 188 2.53 -3.92 -2.67
CA HIS A 188 1.38 -4.01 -3.58
C HIS A 188 1.70 -3.62 -5.03
N GLU A 189 2.94 -3.84 -5.45
CA GLU A 189 3.50 -3.37 -6.73
C GLU A 189 3.01 -4.22 -7.90
N LYS A 190 2.49 -3.56 -8.95
CA LYS A 190 2.15 -4.22 -10.22
C LYS A 190 3.39 -4.28 -11.12
N LEU A 191 4.26 -5.25 -10.90
CA LEU A 191 5.42 -5.47 -11.76
C LEU A 191 5.00 -6.18 -13.06
N ALA A 192 4.66 -5.42 -14.10
CA ALA A 192 4.27 -5.99 -15.40
C ALA A 192 5.44 -6.61 -16.19
N GLN A 193 6.68 -6.32 -15.78
CA GLN A 193 7.89 -6.98 -16.25
C GLN A 193 8.79 -7.29 -15.04
N PRO A 194 9.66 -8.32 -15.10
CA PRO A 194 10.60 -8.58 -14.03
C PRO A 194 11.58 -7.42 -13.86
N VAL A 195 11.84 -7.04 -12.62
CA VAL A 195 12.89 -6.05 -12.30
C VAL A 195 14.24 -6.77 -12.29
N VAL A 196 15.14 -6.38 -13.19
CA VAL A 196 16.51 -6.90 -13.23
C VAL A 196 17.36 -6.14 -12.23
N VAL A 197 18.03 -6.86 -11.33
CA VAL A 197 18.98 -6.32 -10.36
C VAL A 197 20.36 -6.84 -10.68
N GLU A 198 21.25 -5.94 -11.06
CA GLU A 198 22.67 -6.21 -11.30
C GLU A 198 23.52 -5.63 -10.17
N ARG A 199 24.31 -6.49 -9.53
CA ARG A 199 25.23 -6.06 -8.47
C ARG A 199 26.44 -6.98 -8.43
N ASN A 200 27.64 -6.40 -8.39
CA ASN A 200 28.91 -7.13 -8.30
C ASN A 200 29.06 -8.21 -9.38
N GLY A 201 28.68 -7.90 -10.63
CA GLY A 201 28.77 -8.83 -11.76
C GLY A 201 27.77 -9.99 -11.73
N LYS A 202 26.80 -9.97 -10.81
CA LYS A 202 25.73 -10.96 -10.69
C LYS A 202 24.39 -10.32 -11.03
N THR A 203 23.57 -11.08 -11.76
CA THR A 203 22.22 -10.69 -12.18
C THR A 203 21.19 -11.54 -11.46
N SER A 204 20.13 -10.90 -10.99
CA SER A 204 18.94 -11.53 -10.43
C SER A 204 17.69 -10.82 -10.93
N ILE A 205 16.56 -11.50 -10.83
CA ILE A 205 15.26 -10.94 -11.22
C ILE A 205 14.34 -10.86 -10.01
N MET A 206 13.47 -9.85 -10.01
CA MET A 206 12.39 -9.70 -9.04
C MET A 206 11.04 -9.64 -9.74
N VAL A 207 10.04 -10.28 -9.16
CA VAL A 207 8.66 -10.30 -9.67
C VAL A 207 7.67 -10.10 -8.52
N GLU A 208 6.51 -9.52 -8.81
CA GLU A 208 5.38 -9.35 -7.87
C GLU A 208 4.09 -9.31 -8.67
N ALA A 209 3.04 -9.95 -8.13
CA ALA A 209 1.73 -10.07 -8.76
C ALA A 209 0.68 -9.14 -8.13
N GLN A 210 1.11 -7.93 -7.74
CA GLN A 210 0.26 -6.95 -7.07
C GLN A 210 -0.40 -7.53 -5.79
N HIS A 211 -1.68 -7.21 -5.55
CA HIS A 211 -2.39 -7.54 -4.32
C HIS A 211 -3.84 -7.99 -4.60
N TRP A 212 -4.54 -8.47 -3.56
CA TRP A 212 -5.96 -8.90 -3.55
C TRP A 212 -6.33 -10.02 -4.54
N GLY A 213 -5.34 -10.69 -5.14
CA GLY A 213 -5.59 -11.71 -6.15
C GLY A 213 -6.01 -11.14 -7.51
N PHE A 214 -5.84 -9.83 -7.75
CA PHE A 214 -6.14 -9.23 -9.07
C PHE A 214 -5.32 -9.82 -10.21
N TYR A 215 -4.12 -10.33 -9.92
CA TYR A 215 -3.25 -10.93 -10.91
C TYR A 215 -2.63 -12.23 -10.39
N LEU A 216 -2.52 -13.20 -11.29
CA LEU A 216 -1.65 -14.36 -11.13
C LEU A 216 -0.34 -14.10 -11.89
N GLY A 217 0.78 -14.06 -11.18
CA GLY A 217 2.10 -13.92 -11.79
C GLY A 217 2.59 -15.24 -12.37
N LYS A 218 2.88 -15.27 -13.68
CA LYS A 218 3.43 -16.44 -14.36
C LYS A 218 4.83 -16.11 -14.89
N LEU A 219 5.84 -16.73 -14.28
CA LEU A 219 7.24 -16.62 -14.67
C LEU A 219 7.70 -17.94 -15.30
N GLU A 220 8.05 -17.90 -16.58
CA GLU A 220 8.62 -19.04 -17.29
C GLU A 220 10.13 -18.88 -17.44
N LEU A 221 10.87 -19.87 -16.96
CA LEU A 221 12.33 -19.90 -17.02
C LEU A 221 12.81 -21.01 -17.95
N LEU A 222 13.86 -20.73 -18.71
CA LEU A 222 14.68 -21.76 -19.32
C LEU A 222 15.85 -22.03 -18.39
N PHE A 223 16.08 -23.31 -18.07
CA PHE A 223 17.20 -23.72 -17.23
C PHE A 223 18.10 -24.66 -18.03
N ASP A 224 19.38 -24.31 -18.13
CA ASP A 224 20.41 -25.14 -18.72
C ASP A 224 21.04 -26.01 -17.63
N THR A 225 20.80 -27.32 -17.71
CA THR A 225 21.27 -28.29 -16.72
C THR A 225 22.78 -28.53 -16.75
N GLU A 226 23.47 -28.20 -17.85
CA GLU A 226 24.92 -28.33 -17.98
C GLU A 226 25.63 -27.11 -17.43
N THR A 227 25.22 -25.91 -17.87
CA THR A 227 25.87 -24.66 -17.42
C THR A 227 25.33 -24.15 -16.08
N LYS A 228 24.23 -24.73 -15.59
CA LYS A 228 23.51 -24.30 -14.38
C LYS A 228 23.05 -22.85 -14.42
N LYS A 229 22.80 -22.35 -15.63
CA LYS A 229 22.31 -20.99 -15.88
C LYS A 229 20.82 -21.03 -16.20
N TYR A 230 20.14 -19.94 -15.88
CA TYR A 230 18.76 -19.74 -16.26
C TYR A 230 18.59 -18.44 -17.06
N SER A 231 17.52 -18.37 -17.83
CA SER A 231 17.05 -17.15 -18.47
C SER A 231 15.53 -17.05 -18.39
N VAL A 232 14.99 -15.83 -18.42
CA VAL A 232 13.55 -15.60 -18.49
C VAL A 232 13.09 -15.88 -19.91
N LYS A 233 12.21 -16.85 -20.08
CA LYS A 233 11.54 -17.13 -21.35
C LYS A 233 10.40 -16.16 -21.58
N HIS A 234 9.59 -15.99 -20.55
CA HIS A 234 8.36 -15.21 -20.59
C HIS A 234 7.94 -14.85 -19.17
N TYR A 235 7.29 -13.70 -19.05
CA TYR A 235 6.63 -13.29 -17.83
C TYR A 235 5.35 -12.56 -18.18
N GLU A 236 4.27 -12.89 -17.49
CA GLU A 236 2.99 -12.22 -17.61
C GLU A 236 2.28 -12.12 -16.26
N LEU A 237 1.50 -11.05 -16.11
CA LEU A 237 0.51 -10.91 -15.05
C LEU A 237 -0.86 -11.24 -15.65
N ILE A 238 -1.41 -12.39 -15.29
CA ILE A 238 -2.72 -12.84 -15.76
C ILE A 238 -3.77 -12.19 -14.87
N GLN A 239 -4.48 -11.19 -15.39
CA GLN A 239 -5.57 -10.53 -14.68
C GLN A 239 -6.65 -11.56 -14.34
N GLN A 240 -7.09 -11.58 -13.08
CA GLN A 240 -8.22 -12.39 -12.64
C GLN A 240 -9.48 -11.54 -12.79
N ASP A 241 -10.24 -11.81 -13.85
CA ASP A 241 -11.48 -11.11 -14.18
C ASP A 241 -12.55 -12.11 -14.69
N GLU A 242 -13.72 -11.60 -15.06
CA GLU A 242 -14.87 -12.40 -15.50
C GLU A 242 -14.63 -13.22 -16.78
N THR A 243 -13.49 -13.02 -17.46
CA THR A 243 -13.14 -13.83 -18.65
C THR A 243 -12.61 -15.21 -18.28
N ILE A 244 -12.20 -15.42 -17.02
CA ILE A 244 -11.73 -16.70 -16.50
C ILE A 244 -12.90 -17.38 -15.77
N PRO A 245 -13.37 -18.56 -16.23
CA PRO A 245 -14.46 -19.25 -15.56
C PRO A 245 -14.05 -19.70 -14.15
N GLU A 246 -14.89 -19.42 -13.17
CA GLU A 246 -14.69 -19.85 -11.79
C GLU A 246 -14.82 -21.38 -11.67
N ASP A 247 -14.00 -21.99 -10.80
CA ASP A 247 -14.10 -23.42 -10.51
C ASP A 247 -15.41 -23.72 -9.73
N PRO A 248 -16.29 -24.61 -10.23
CA PRO A 248 -17.59 -24.85 -9.58
C PRO A 248 -17.51 -25.38 -8.14
N ALA A 249 -16.46 -26.13 -7.79
CA ALA A 249 -16.27 -26.60 -6.43
C ALA A 249 -15.83 -25.46 -5.51
N PHE A 250 -15.01 -24.53 -6.01
CA PHE A 250 -14.62 -23.33 -5.30
C PHE A 250 -15.80 -22.38 -5.08
N VAL A 251 -16.62 -22.13 -6.12
CA VAL A 251 -17.85 -21.34 -6.01
C VAL A 251 -18.78 -21.92 -4.95
N SER A 252 -18.97 -23.25 -4.96
CA SER A 252 -19.81 -23.93 -3.95
C SER A 252 -19.27 -23.75 -2.53
N LEU A 253 -17.95 -23.76 -2.35
CA LEU A 253 -17.30 -23.53 -1.07
C LEU A 253 -17.46 -22.07 -0.60
N VAL A 254 -17.23 -21.09 -1.48
CA VAL A 254 -17.45 -19.66 -1.19
C VAL A 254 -18.89 -19.41 -0.77
N ASN A 255 -19.86 -19.96 -1.51
CA ASN A 255 -21.29 -19.85 -1.17
C ASN A 255 -21.62 -20.45 0.21
N SER A 256 -20.93 -21.52 0.61
CA SER A 256 -21.13 -22.10 1.94
C SER A 256 -20.63 -21.17 3.06
N TYR A 257 -19.51 -20.47 2.84
CA TYR A 257 -19.02 -19.45 3.77
C TYR A 257 -19.93 -18.22 3.81
N ASP A 258 -20.45 -17.79 2.66
CA ASP A 258 -21.42 -16.69 2.59
C ASP A 258 -22.64 -16.98 3.48
N LEU A 259 -23.17 -18.20 3.41
CA LEU A 259 -24.27 -18.64 4.29
C LEU A 259 -23.88 -18.67 5.78
N GLU A 260 -22.65 -19.05 6.12
CA GLU A 260 -22.18 -19.03 7.52
C GLU A 260 -21.99 -17.59 8.05
N LEU A 261 -21.39 -16.74 7.24
CA LEU A 261 -21.14 -15.34 7.58
C LEU A 261 -22.46 -14.58 7.66
N THR A 262 -23.41 -14.86 6.76
CA THR A 262 -24.77 -14.31 6.82
C THR A 262 -25.48 -14.64 8.13
N LYS A 263 -25.32 -15.88 8.65
CA LYS A 263 -25.86 -16.25 9.98
C LYS A 263 -25.22 -15.46 11.13
N LYS A 264 -23.94 -15.08 11.01
CA LYS A 264 -23.21 -14.37 12.06
C LYS A 264 -23.42 -12.86 12.01
N TYR A 265 -23.33 -12.27 10.82
CA TYR A 265 -23.26 -10.83 10.62
C TYR A 265 -24.54 -10.23 10.04
N GLY A 266 -25.49 -11.07 9.59
CA GLY A 266 -26.59 -10.63 8.73
C GLY A 266 -26.14 -10.60 7.27
N ASP A 267 -27.01 -10.13 6.39
CA ASP A 267 -26.83 -10.13 4.93
C ASP A 267 -25.84 -9.07 4.43
N ILE A 268 -24.69 -8.93 5.08
CA ILE A 268 -23.74 -7.82 4.87
C ILE A 268 -23.14 -7.77 3.46
N PHE A 269 -23.20 -8.87 2.71
CA PHE A 269 -22.65 -8.98 1.36
C PHE A 269 -23.62 -8.51 0.28
N HIS A 270 -24.94 -8.59 0.56
CA HIS A 270 -25.98 -8.34 -0.43
C HIS A 270 -26.98 -7.25 0.00
N ASP A 271 -26.80 -6.66 1.18
CA ASP A 271 -27.68 -5.62 1.72
C ASP A 271 -27.52 -4.27 1.03
N HIS A 272 -28.58 -3.48 0.92
CA HIS A 272 -28.45 -2.08 0.52
C HIS A 272 -28.38 -1.21 1.76
N LEU A 273 -27.16 -0.82 2.17
CA LEU A 273 -26.96 0.00 3.37
C LEU A 273 -27.23 1.49 3.08
N ALA A 274 -26.70 2.00 1.97
CA ALA A 274 -26.76 3.40 1.57
C ALA A 274 -26.41 3.58 0.08
N ASP A 275 -26.46 4.82 -0.41
CA ASP A 275 -25.93 5.23 -1.72
C ASP A 275 -24.81 6.27 -1.60
N SER A 276 -23.89 6.30 -2.57
CA SER A 276 -22.92 7.38 -2.81
C SER A 276 -23.09 7.97 -4.21
N GLN A 277 -23.04 9.29 -4.35
CA GLN A 277 -23.00 9.97 -5.66
C GLN A 277 -21.59 10.10 -6.24
N ILE A 278 -20.56 9.80 -5.44
CA ILE A 278 -19.15 10.02 -5.79
C ILE A 278 -18.27 8.86 -5.34
N ASP A 279 -17.10 8.72 -5.96
CA ASP A 279 -16.04 7.88 -5.41
C ASP A 279 -15.46 8.54 -4.15
N VAL A 280 -15.45 7.82 -3.03
CA VAL A 280 -14.85 8.26 -1.76
C VAL A 280 -13.44 7.70 -1.68
N ARG A 281 -12.45 8.53 -2.03
CA ARG A 281 -11.03 8.17 -2.15
C ARG A 281 -10.18 8.60 -0.97
N ARG A 282 -8.96 8.07 -0.94
CA ARG A 282 -7.94 8.22 0.13
C ARG A 282 -6.60 8.79 -0.35
N GLU A 283 -6.52 9.25 -1.60
CA GLU A 283 -5.27 9.54 -2.31
C GLU A 283 -4.68 10.94 -1.99
N SER A 284 -5.12 11.58 -0.91
CA SER A 284 -4.68 12.93 -0.49
C SER A 284 -4.43 13.08 1.01
N ALA A 285 -3.64 14.09 1.43
CA ALA A 285 -3.34 14.36 2.84
C ALA A 285 -4.60 14.73 3.64
N GLU A 286 -5.44 15.58 3.06
CA GLU A 286 -6.85 15.70 3.44
C GLU A 286 -7.66 15.03 2.33
N ASN A 287 -8.35 13.94 2.64
CA ASN A 287 -9.06 13.10 1.67
C ASN A 287 -10.50 12.82 2.11
N LEU A 288 -11.35 12.48 1.14
CA LEU A 288 -12.78 12.27 1.35
C LEU A 288 -13.08 11.15 2.34
N TYR A 289 -12.33 10.04 2.26
CA TYR A 289 -12.53 8.89 3.14
C TYR A 289 -12.16 9.23 4.60
N GLY A 290 -11.02 9.88 4.80
CA GLY A 290 -10.56 10.36 6.09
C GLY A 290 -11.50 11.39 6.71
N ASN A 291 -12.04 12.30 5.89
CA ASN A 291 -13.06 13.26 6.33
C ASN A 291 -14.34 12.55 6.78
N LEU A 292 -14.86 11.64 5.96
CA LEU A 292 -16.04 10.83 6.26
C LEU A 292 -15.87 10.08 7.59
N LEU A 293 -14.74 9.39 7.75
CA LEU A 293 -14.50 8.53 8.89
C LEU A 293 -14.30 9.29 10.20
N THR A 294 -13.50 10.35 10.16
CA THR A 294 -13.29 11.21 11.34
C THR A 294 -14.55 11.97 11.73
N ASP A 295 -15.38 12.39 10.77
CA ASP A 295 -16.69 12.97 11.07
C ASP A 295 -17.62 11.94 11.73
N ALA A 296 -17.62 10.68 11.25
CA ALA A 296 -18.38 9.59 11.85
C ALA A 296 -17.98 9.34 13.31
N TYR A 297 -16.67 9.30 13.60
CA TYR A 297 -16.17 9.14 14.96
C TYR A 297 -16.63 10.27 15.89
N ARG A 298 -16.56 11.53 15.44
CA ARG A 298 -17.01 12.68 16.26
C ARG A 298 -18.50 12.71 16.47
N GLU A 299 -19.28 12.45 15.42
CA GLU A 299 -20.74 12.44 15.54
C GLU A 299 -21.20 11.36 16.53
N TYR A 300 -20.61 10.17 16.47
CA TYR A 300 -20.95 9.08 17.37
C TYR A 300 -20.53 9.33 18.83
N THR A 301 -19.34 9.88 19.05
CA THR A 301 -18.78 10.08 20.40
C THR A 301 -19.11 11.42 21.04
N GLY A 302 -19.51 12.42 20.25
CA GLY A 302 -19.57 13.81 20.67
C GLY A 302 -18.19 14.43 20.94
N ALA A 303 -17.10 13.84 20.44
CA ALA A 303 -15.74 14.33 20.67
C ALA A 303 -15.48 15.72 20.06
N ASP A 304 -14.66 16.52 20.74
CA ASP A 304 -14.19 17.81 20.22
C ASP A 304 -13.34 17.59 18.96
N VAL A 305 -12.50 16.56 18.97
CA VAL A 305 -11.54 16.22 17.90
C VAL A 305 -11.54 14.71 17.63
N SER A 306 -11.24 14.30 16.40
CA SER A 306 -10.92 12.89 16.10
C SER A 306 -9.76 12.75 15.12
N PHE A 307 -9.08 11.60 15.20
CA PHE A 307 -7.96 11.26 14.32
C PHE A 307 -8.12 9.88 13.70
N GLU A 308 -7.58 9.73 12.49
CA GLU A 308 -7.39 8.44 11.83
C GLU A 308 -6.12 8.45 10.97
N GLN A 309 -5.50 7.28 10.77
CA GLN A 309 -4.43 7.08 9.81
C GLN A 309 -4.94 6.24 8.63
N MET A 310 -4.93 6.82 7.43
CA MET A 310 -5.38 6.14 6.22
C MET A 310 -4.60 4.86 5.93
N ALA A 311 -3.32 4.77 6.32
CA ALA A 311 -2.55 3.51 6.23
C ALA A 311 -3.21 2.32 6.93
N LEU A 312 -4.03 2.58 7.95
CA LEU A 312 -4.74 1.56 8.73
C LEU A 312 -6.10 1.18 8.15
N THR A 313 -6.52 1.86 7.09
CA THR A 313 -7.75 1.60 6.35
C THR A 313 -7.41 0.92 5.02
N SER A 314 -8.40 0.42 4.30
CA SER A 314 -8.27 -0.12 2.93
C SER A 314 -9.41 0.37 2.03
N ASN A 315 -9.35 0.03 0.74
CA ASN A 315 -10.42 0.26 -0.25
C ASN A 315 -10.78 1.71 -0.61
N ILE A 316 -11.64 1.83 -1.62
CA ILE A 316 -12.34 3.02 -2.08
C ILE A 316 -13.83 2.68 -1.99
N LEU A 317 -14.70 3.63 -1.57
CA LEU A 317 -16.14 3.45 -1.74
C LEU A 317 -16.53 4.01 -3.09
N HIS A 318 -16.99 3.15 -3.99
CA HIS A 318 -17.40 3.57 -5.32
C HIS A 318 -18.73 4.32 -5.29
N ALA A 319 -18.93 5.21 -6.26
CA ALA A 319 -20.26 5.77 -6.52
C ALA A 319 -21.27 4.66 -6.83
N GLY A 320 -22.49 4.77 -6.31
CA GLY A 320 -23.54 3.76 -6.40
C GLY A 320 -23.98 3.23 -5.03
N PRO A 321 -24.66 2.07 -5.00
CA PRO A 321 -25.03 1.40 -3.77
C PRO A 321 -23.80 1.04 -2.93
N ILE A 322 -23.92 1.22 -1.61
CA ILE A 322 -22.96 0.81 -0.61
C ILE A 322 -23.58 -0.37 0.15
N HIS A 323 -22.81 -1.45 0.24
CA HIS A 323 -23.12 -2.63 1.05
C HIS A 323 -22.38 -2.56 2.38
N THR A 324 -22.88 -3.22 3.43
CA THR A 324 -22.22 -3.23 4.74
C THR A 324 -20.80 -3.82 4.65
N VAL A 325 -20.59 -4.81 3.77
CA VAL A 325 -19.28 -5.43 3.53
C VAL A 325 -18.25 -4.42 3.01
N ASP A 326 -18.65 -3.40 2.25
CA ASP A 326 -17.72 -2.40 1.71
C ASP A 326 -17.05 -1.62 2.85
N LEU A 327 -17.83 -1.26 3.87
CA LEU A 327 -17.36 -0.53 5.05
C LEU A 327 -16.61 -1.45 6.02
N TYR A 328 -17.06 -2.70 6.15
CA TYR A 328 -16.36 -3.72 6.94
C TYR A 328 -14.95 -3.92 6.38
N ASN A 329 -14.82 -4.28 5.10
CA ASN A 329 -13.53 -4.57 4.46
C ASN A 329 -12.56 -3.38 4.51
N ALA A 330 -13.08 -2.15 4.51
CA ALA A 330 -12.27 -0.93 4.57
C ALA A 330 -11.63 -0.67 5.95
N LEU A 331 -12.13 -1.29 7.03
CA LEU A 331 -11.73 -1.01 8.42
C LEU A 331 -11.41 -2.28 9.24
N THR A 332 -11.30 -3.44 8.59
CA THR A 332 -11.05 -4.74 9.25
C THR A 332 -9.61 -4.99 9.70
N ALA A 333 -8.79 -3.95 9.91
CA ALA A 333 -7.35 -4.10 10.00
C ALA A 333 -6.91 -5.17 11.02
N ILE A 334 -7.59 -5.28 12.17
CA ILE A 334 -7.35 -6.35 13.17
C ILE A 334 -8.64 -6.81 13.83
N TRP A 335 -8.99 -8.08 13.66
CA TRP A 335 -9.97 -8.79 14.48
C TRP A 335 -9.29 -9.53 15.63
N SER A 336 -9.84 -9.40 16.83
CA SER A 336 -9.35 -10.08 18.03
C SER A 336 -10.14 -11.35 18.29
N PRO A 337 -9.49 -12.54 18.30
CA PRO A 337 -10.16 -13.80 18.65
C PRO A 337 -10.62 -13.88 20.10
N PHE A 338 -10.12 -12.99 20.96
CA PHE A 338 -10.46 -12.97 22.38
C PHE A 338 -11.74 -12.20 22.66
N THR A 339 -12.02 -11.14 21.88
CA THR A 339 -13.21 -10.29 22.04
C THR A 339 -14.27 -10.56 20.97
N ASP A 340 -13.93 -11.34 19.94
CA ASP A 340 -14.73 -11.56 18.73
C ASP A 340 -15.16 -10.24 18.05
N LYS A 341 -14.25 -9.25 18.02
CA LYS A 341 -14.48 -7.91 17.47
C LYS A 341 -13.27 -7.42 16.67
N ALA A 342 -13.52 -6.60 15.67
CA ALA A 342 -12.52 -5.71 15.08
C ALA A 342 -12.09 -4.62 16.07
N TRP A 343 -11.23 -3.70 15.62
CA TRP A 343 -10.88 -2.52 16.38
C TRP A 343 -12.10 -1.71 16.78
N THR A 344 -12.12 -1.28 18.04
CA THR A 344 -13.18 -0.45 18.59
C THR A 344 -12.75 1.01 18.64
N LEU A 345 -13.74 1.90 18.63
CA LEU A 345 -13.49 3.32 18.82
C LEU A 345 -13.23 3.61 20.30
N LYS A 346 -12.21 4.43 20.56
CA LYS A 346 -11.87 4.92 21.91
C LYS A 346 -12.04 6.43 22.02
N THR A 347 -12.32 6.87 23.24
CA THR A 347 -12.30 8.30 23.60
C THR A 347 -11.29 8.55 24.71
N MET A 348 -10.64 9.71 24.70
CA MET A 348 -9.71 10.13 25.74
C MET A 348 -9.72 11.65 25.90
N ARG A 349 -9.23 12.15 27.03
CA ARG A 349 -9.02 13.59 27.26
C ARG A 349 -7.57 13.95 27.04
N MET A 350 -7.33 14.98 26.25
CA MET A 350 -6.01 15.58 26.02
C MET A 350 -6.07 17.08 26.28
N SER A 351 -5.01 17.64 26.84
CA SER A 351 -4.87 19.10 26.95
C SER A 351 -4.63 19.72 25.56
N GLY A 352 -4.94 21.01 25.40
CA GLY A 352 -4.61 21.73 24.18
C GLY A 352 -3.10 21.77 23.89
N GLU A 353 -2.27 21.78 24.94
CA GLU A 353 -0.82 21.66 24.84
C GLU A 353 -0.42 20.30 24.25
N THR A 354 -0.98 19.19 24.75
CA THR A 354 -0.73 17.86 24.20
C THR A 354 -1.22 17.74 22.76
N LEU A 355 -2.39 18.26 22.42
CA LEU A 355 -2.90 18.22 21.05
C LEU A 355 -2.00 18.99 20.08
N SER A 356 -1.53 20.17 20.49
CA SER A 356 -0.57 20.97 19.70
C SER A 356 0.74 20.21 19.51
N TRP A 357 1.23 19.55 20.56
CA TRP A 357 2.43 18.71 20.50
C TRP A 357 2.25 17.52 19.54
N VAL A 358 1.12 16.80 19.63
CA VAL A 358 0.81 15.66 18.74
C VAL A 358 0.75 16.10 17.29
N MET A 359 0.05 17.19 16.99
CA MET A 359 -0.05 17.72 15.63
C MET A 359 1.32 18.12 15.08
N ASN A 360 2.12 18.82 15.88
CA ASN A 360 3.46 19.20 15.48
C ASN A 360 4.36 17.97 15.22
N PHE A 361 4.29 16.96 16.09
CA PHE A 361 5.02 15.71 15.92
C PHE A 361 4.62 14.98 14.63
N VAL A 362 3.32 14.79 14.38
CA VAL A 362 2.80 14.13 13.17
C VAL A 362 3.25 14.86 11.91
N LEU A 363 3.21 16.20 11.92
CA LEU A 363 3.68 17.02 10.79
C LEU A 363 5.19 16.84 10.55
N SER A 364 6.00 16.89 11.61
CA SER A 364 7.46 16.67 11.53
C SER A 364 7.84 15.26 11.10
N ALA A 365 7.10 14.25 11.57
CA ALA A 365 7.37 12.84 11.29
C ALA A 365 6.65 12.31 10.04
N SER A 366 5.87 13.15 9.34
CA SER A 366 5.02 12.75 8.21
C SER A 366 5.75 12.01 7.09
N SER A 367 7.04 12.30 6.87
CA SER A 367 7.88 11.60 5.88
C SER A 367 8.30 10.18 6.32
N TYR A 368 8.23 9.89 7.62
CA TYR A 368 8.60 8.61 8.23
C TYR A 368 7.39 7.77 8.65
N ILE A 369 6.20 8.39 8.76
CA ILE A 369 4.96 7.70 9.10
C ILE A 369 4.38 7.08 7.81
N PRO A 370 4.25 5.74 7.72
CA PRO A 370 3.54 5.10 6.61
C PRO A 370 2.11 5.65 6.49
N GLY A 371 1.70 6.02 5.27
CA GLY A 371 0.40 6.66 4.98
C GLY A 371 0.32 8.18 5.14
N GLY A 372 1.36 8.85 5.65
CA GLY A 372 1.43 10.30 5.70
C GLY A 372 0.70 10.92 6.91
N LEU A 373 0.06 12.07 6.70
CA LEU A 373 -0.61 12.84 7.75
C LEU A 373 -1.86 12.13 8.29
N LEU A 374 -2.20 12.40 9.55
CA LEU A 374 -3.47 11.95 10.12
C LEU A 374 -4.62 12.69 9.44
N SER A 375 -5.67 11.95 9.12
CA SER A 375 -6.99 12.52 8.85
C SER A 375 -7.57 13.03 10.15
N VAL A 376 -8.25 14.17 10.10
CA VAL A 376 -8.72 14.89 11.30
C VAL A 376 -10.16 15.36 11.13
N SER A 377 -10.89 15.52 12.24
CA SER A 377 -12.13 16.30 12.29
C SER A 377 -12.19 17.12 13.58
N GLY A 378 -12.93 18.23 13.57
CA GLY A 378 -13.10 19.13 14.71
C GLY A 378 -11.96 20.12 14.94
N LEU A 379 -10.88 20.03 14.15
CA LEU A 379 -9.75 20.96 14.19
C LEU A 379 -9.44 21.57 12.82
N HIS A 380 -8.78 22.72 12.85
CA HIS A 380 -8.09 23.34 11.72
C HIS A 380 -6.63 23.56 12.09
N ALA A 381 -5.70 22.99 11.33
CA ALA A 381 -4.27 23.20 11.51
C ALA A 381 -3.68 23.92 10.30
N VAL A 382 -2.92 25.00 10.55
CA VAL A 382 -2.06 25.63 9.54
C VAL A 382 -0.63 25.22 9.82
N TYR A 383 0.08 24.76 8.80
CA TYR A 383 1.45 24.32 8.94
C TYR A 383 2.37 24.85 7.84
N ASP A 384 3.66 24.96 8.14
CA ASP A 384 4.69 25.35 7.18
C ASP A 384 5.39 24.10 6.60
N PRO A 385 5.18 23.79 5.30
CA PRO A 385 5.83 22.66 4.65
C PRO A 385 7.36 22.80 4.58
N MET A 386 7.92 24.02 4.64
CA MET A 386 9.37 24.23 4.62
C MET A 386 10.01 23.88 5.96
N ALA A 387 9.32 24.14 7.08
CA ALA A 387 9.74 23.67 8.40
C ALA A 387 9.70 22.13 8.50
N VAL A 388 8.80 21.45 7.78
CA VAL A 388 8.83 19.98 7.67
C VAL A 388 10.14 19.50 7.04
N LYS A 389 10.67 20.17 6.00
CA LYS A 389 11.96 19.81 5.39
C LYS A 389 13.15 19.97 6.34
N SER A 390 13.23 21.10 7.04
CA SER A 390 14.35 21.36 7.96
C SER A 390 14.30 20.41 9.17
N SER A 391 13.11 19.91 9.50
CA SER A 391 12.94 18.84 10.50
C SER A 391 13.36 17.45 10.01
N GLN A 392 13.71 17.22 8.74
CA GLN A 392 14.25 15.91 8.29
C GLN A 392 15.60 15.53 8.93
N HIS A 393 16.17 16.41 9.74
CA HIS A 393 17.30 16.14 10.62
C HIS A 393 16.89 16.14 12.10
N VAL A 394 15.67 15.68 12.45
CA VAL A 394 15.22 15.58 13.85
C VAL A 394 16.27 14.81 14.66
N LYS A 395 17.15 15.56 15.34
CA LYS A 395 17.78 15.09 16.56
C LYS A 395 16.64 14.96 17.55
N LEU A 396 16.38 13.73 17.99
CA LEU A 396 15.46 13.45 19.10
C LEU A 396 15.91 14.28 20.33
N GLY A 397 15.30 15.45 20.55
CA GLY A 397 15.68 16.37 21.63
C GLY A 397 15.11 17.79 21.47
N HIS A 398 14.59 18.33 22.58
CA HIS A 398 13.95 19.63 22.84
C HIS A 398 13.35 20.46 21.68
N LEU A 399 12.01 20.57 21.73
CA LEU A 399 11.17 21.51 20.99
C LEU A 399 11.21 22.90 21.68
N SER A 400 12.22 23.72 21.39
CA SER A 400 12.32 25.07 21.98
C SER A 400 12.49 26.21 20.97
N ASP A 401 12.43 25.92 19.67
CA ASP A 401 12.53 26.94 18.60
C ASP A 401 11.23 26.95 17.77
N ASP A 402 10.36 27.94 18.01
CA ASP A 402 9.07 28.11 17.32
C ASP A 402 9.20 28.22 15.79
N GLU A 403 10.31 28.75 15.28
CA GLU A 403 10.54 28.86 13.83
C GLU A 403 10.69 27.48 13.16
N LYS A 404 11.20 26.47 13.88
CA LYS A 404 11.43 25.10 13.35
C LYS A 404 10.22 24.19 13.46
N HIS A 405 9.16 24.60 14.16
CA HIS A 405 7.93 23.83 14.28
C HIS A 405 7.08 23.96 13.01
N PRO A 406 6.72 22.83 12.35
CA PRO A 406 5.84 22.90 11.21
C PRO A 406 4.45 23.41 11.57
N LEU A 407 3.91 23.09 12.75
CA LEU A 407 2.61 23.63 13.16
C LEU A 407 2.71 25.14 13.45
N LYS A 408 1.90 25.95 12.77
CA LYS A 408 1.86 27.42 12.92
C LYS A 408 0.58 27.91 13.58
N MET A 409 -0.52 27.18 13.41
CA MET A 409 -1.80 27.47 14.05
C MET A 409 -2.55 26.17 14.29
N LEU A 410 -3.26 26.10 15.42
CA LEU A 410 -4.23 25.05 15.69
C LEU A 410 -5.48 25.68 16.29
N GLU A 411 -6.61 25.43 15.65
CA GLU A 411 -7.93 25.84 16.11
C GLU A 411 -8.81 24.62 16.34
N ILE A 412 -9.66 24.68 17.37
CA ILE A 412 -10.68 23.67 17.65
C ILE A 412 -12.01 24.40 17.80
N GLY A 413 -12.99 24.03 16.96
CA GLY A 413 -14.27 24.72 16.90
C GLY A 413 -14.17 26.20 16.46
N GLY A 414 -13.21 26.53 15.59
CA GLY A 414 -13.00 27.88 15.05
C GLY A 414 -12.43 28.88 16.05
N ARG A 415 -11.73 28.39 17.08
CA ARG A 415 -11.02 29.21 18.07
C ARG A 415 -9.62 28.67 18.28
N PRO A 416 -8.61 29.52 18.51
CA PRO A 416 -7.28 29.09 18.91
C PRO A 416 -7.34 28.13 20.08
N VAL A 417 -6.55 27.06 20.01
CA VAL A 417 -6.50 26.04 21.05
C VAL A 417 -6.05 26.65 22.39
N ASP A 418 -6.87 26.50 23.43
CA ASP A 418 -6.47 26.81 24.81
C ASP A 418 -5.55 25.69 25.33
N PRO A 419 -4.28 25.97 25.69
CA PRO A 419 -3.32 24.95 26.11
C PRO A 419 -3.77 24.14 27.34
N LYS A 420 -4.52 24.75 28.26
CA LYS A 420 -4.92 24.12 29.53
C LYS A 420 -6.27 23.44 29.45
N ARG A 421 -7.09 23.78 28.45
CA ARG A 421 -8.40 23.15 28.25
C ARG A 421 -8.21 21.68 27.91
N GLN A 422 -9.05 20.84 28.52
CA GLN A 422 -9.18 19.42 28.19
C GLN A 422 -10.18 19.27 27.04
N TYR A 423 -9.75 18.61 25.97
CA TYR A 423 -10.56 18.27 24.81
C TYR A 423 -10.84 16.78 24.81
N LEU A 424 -12.08 16.41 24.46
CA LEU A 424 -12.45 15.03 24.19
C LEU A 424 -11.98 14.63 22.80
N VAL A 425 -11.19 13.58 22.71
CA VAL A 425 -10.56 13.09 21.48
C VAL A 425 -11.05 11.67 21.19
N ALA A 426 -11.53 11.42 19.97
CA ALA A 426 -11.92 10.10 19.50
C ALA A 426 -10.89 9.53 18.51
N VAL A 427 -10.45 8.30 18.73
CA VAL A 427 -9.48 7.61 17.86
C VAL A 427 -9.79 6.11 17.83
N PRO A 428 -9.52 5.40 16.72
CA PRO A 428 -9.64 3.94 16.71
C PRO A 428 -8.59 3.31 17.63
N GLU A 429 -8.81 2.04 17.99
CA GLU A 429 -7.87 1.22 18.75
C GLU A 429 -6.44 1.26 18.16
N GLY A 430 -6.28 1.19 16.84
CA GLY A 430 -4.97 1.24 16.19
C GLY A 430 -4.15 2.50 16.49
N ILE A 431 -4.79 3.67 16.49
CA ILE A 431 -4.15 4.94 16.85
C ILE A 431 -3.87 4.99 18.35
N ASN A 432 -4.80 4.53 19.19
CA ASN A 432 -4.58 4.43 20.64
C ASN A 432 -3.35 3.57 20.97
N GLN A 433 -3.21 2.47 20.26
CA GLN A 433 -2.10 1.55 20.35
C GLN A 433 -0.77 2.14 19.87
N ALA A 434 -0.80 2.97 18.82
CA ALA A 434 0.36 3.74 18.39
C ALA A 434 0.80 4.72 19.48
N ILE A 435 -0.15 5.38 20.17
CA ILE A 435 0.15 6.24 21.32
C ILE A 435 0.81 5.43 22.46
N ASP A 436 0.27 4.26 22.82
CA ASP A 436 0.87 3.37 23.84
C ASP A 436 2.32 3.01 23.50
N PHE A 437 2.59 2.74 22.21
CA PHE A 437 3.93 2.45 21.72
C PHE A 437 4.84 3.68 21.91
N LEU A 438 4.44 4.85 21.44
CA LEU A 438 5.24 6.07 21.58
C LEU A 438 5.52 6.44 23.05
N GLU A 439 4.55 6.24 23.94
CA GLU A 439 4.71 6.48 25.40
C GLU A 439 5.83 5.60 25.98
N LYS A 440 5.93 4.32 25.57
CA LYS A 440 7.00 3.41 26.00
C LYS A 440 8.39 3.84 25.52
N PHE A 441 8.49 4.42 24.33
CA PHE A 441 9.77 4.86 23.78
C PHE A 441 10.20 6.25 24.28
N TRP A 442 9.26 7.15 24.56
CA TRP A 442 9.55 8.57 24.79
C TRP A 442 9.16 9.13 26.16
N GLY A 443 8.63 8.32 27.07
CA GLY A 443 8.45 8.70 28.48
C GLY A 443 7.37 9.76 28.70
N ASN A 444 6.11 9.41 28.38
CA ASN A 444 4.89 10.17 28.74
C ASN A 444 4.76 11.60 28.15
N LYS A 445 5.28 11.86 26.94
CA LYS A 445 5.07 13.15 26.27
C LYS A 445 3.64 13.38 25.74
N ILE A 446 2.86 12.31 25.62
CA ILE A 446 1.45 12.39 25.21
C ILE A 446 0.61 12.26 26.49
N GLU A 447 0.32 13.38 27.14
CA GLU A 447 -0.53 13.37 28.32
C GLU A 447 -2.00 13.14 27.92
N ARG A 448 -2.57 12.03 28.38
CA ARG A 448 -3.99 11.73 28.19
C ARG A 448 -4.59 11.11 29.44
N THR A 449 -5.87 11.40 29.67
CA THR A 449 -6.63 10.88 30.79
C THR A 449 -7.98 10.34 30.32
N ASP A 450 -8.70 9.64 31.20
CA ASP A 450 -10.07 9.18 30.92
C ASP A 450 -10.19 8.36 29.61
N VAL A 451 -9.21 7.50 29.35
CA VAL A 451 -9.23 6.61 28.17
C VAL A 451 -10.35 5.59 28.36
N ARG A 452 -11.36 5.66 27.49
CA ARG A 452 -12.53 4.78 27.49
C ARG A 452 -12.68 4.08 26.15
N ASP A 453 -12.96 2.79 26.22
CA ASP A 453 -13.39 2.01 25.07
C ASP A 453 -14.90 2.15 24.91
N THR A 454 -15.37 2.53 23.73
CA THR A 454 -16.82 2.58 23.46
C THR A 454 -17.43 1.19 23.33
N GLY A 455 -16.60 0.16 23.11
CA GLY A 455 -17.01 -1.21 22.86
C GLY A 455 -17.62 -1.44 21.48
N VAL A 456 -17.70 -0.40 20.64
CA VAL A 456 -18.28 -0.44 19.30
C VAL A 456 -17.16 -0.40 18.25
N GLU A 457 -17.24 -1.32 17.31
CA GLU A 457 -16.30 -1.44 16.20
C GLU A 457 -16.36 -0.19 15.31
N ASP A 458 -15.21 0.32 14.90
CA ASP A 458 -15.09 1.51 14.06
C ASP A 458 -15.88 1.41 12.75
N TRP A 459 -15.87 0.24 12.10
CA TRP A 459 -16.66 -0.01 10.89
C TRP A 459 -18.18 0.10 11.12
N ARG A 460 -18.67 -0.23 12.32
CA ARG A 460 -20.10 -0.05 12.68
C ARG A 460 -20.44 1.41 12.90
N VAL A 461 -19.51 2.18 13.49
CA VAL A 461 -19.65 3.64 13.62
C VAL A 461 -19.75 4.27 12.24
N LEU A 462 -18.86 3.89 11.31
CA LEU A 462 -18.92 4.35 9.93
C LEU A 462 -20.22 3.93 9.23
N SER A 463 -20.66 2.67 9.41
CA SER A 463 -21.90 2.15 8.81
C SER A 463 -23.13 2.95 9.23
N ALA A 464 -23.27 3.23 10.53
CA ALA A 464 -24.36 4.04 11.05
C ALA A 464 -24.34 5.49 10.50
N TYR A 465 -23.14 6.08 10.36
CA TYR A 465 -22.99 7.41 9.80
C TYR A 465 -23.36 7.45 8.32
N VAL A 466 -22.84 6.52 7.51
CA VAL A 466 -23.10 6.45 6.06
C VAL A 466 -24.59 6.21 5.80
N GLN A 467 -25.23 5.32 6.55
CA GLN A 467 -26.68 5.09 6.44
C GLN A 467 -27.49 6.36 6.77
N LYS A 468 -27.10 7.09 7.83
CA LYS A 468 -27.78 8.32 8.25
C LYS A 468 -27.62 9.47 7.26
N HIS A 469 -26.47 9.55 6.58
CA HIS A 469 -26.12 10.66 5.68
C HIS A 469 -26.17 10.28 4.20
N SER A 470 -26.96 9.26 3.86
CA SER A 470 -27.16 8.84 2.47
C SER A 470 -28.08 9.82 1.70
N PRO A 471 -27.80 10.12 0.41
CA PRO A 471 -26.61 9.72 -0.33
C PRO A 471 -25.37 10.51 0.04
N LEU A 472 -24.20 9.87 0.02
CA LEU A 472 -22.92 10.59 0.17
C LEU A 472 -22.68 11.52 -1.03
N THR A 473 -22.28 12.76 -0.76
CA THR A 473 -22.03 13.79 -1.79
C THR A 473 -20.76 14.57 -1.50
N SER A 474 -20.14 15.19 -2.52
CA SER A 474 -18.96 16.04 -2.30
C SER A 474 -19.21 17.18 -1.32
N ALA A 475 -20.43 17.73 -1.28
CA ALA A 475 -20.78 18.80 -0.34
C ALA A 475 -20.80 18.32 1.13
N LEU A 476 -21.17 17.06 1.35
CA LEU A 476 -21.19 16.45 2.68
C LEU A 476 -19.76 16.19 3.18
N ILE A 477 -18.95 15.48 2.39
CA ILE A 477 -17.66 14.91 2.83
C ILE A 477 -16.43 15.72 2.38
N GLY A 478 -16.54 16.50 1.29
CA GLY A 478 -15.46 17.31 0.70
C GLY A 478 -15.19 18.63 1.43
N ARG A 479 -15.49 18.71 2.74
CA ARG A 479 -15.17 19.86 3.57
C ARG A 479 -13.65 19.94 3.77
N GLY A 480 -12.99 20.61 2.83
CA GLY A 480 -11.56 20.91 2.88
C GLY A 480 -11.22 22.00 3.91
N GLY A 481 -9.91 22.17 4.15
CA GLY A 481 -9.41 23.24 5.01
C GLY A 481 -9.27 22.82 6.47
N ARG A 482 -9.31 21.52 6.77
CA ARG A 482 -8.92 21.01 8.10
C ARG A 482 -7.41 21.04 8.27
N LEU A 483 -6.68 20.85 7.17
CA LEU A 483 -5.23 21.03 7.10
C LEU A 483 -4.93 22.07 6.01
N SER A 484 -4.22 23.13 6.37
CA SER A 484 -3.82 24.19 5.44
C SER A 484 -2.33 24.45 5.53
N VAL A 485 -1.75 24.93 4.45
CA VAL A 485 -0.34 25.35 4.44
C VAL A 485 -0.21 26.86 4.61
N LEU A 486 0.91 27.29 5.22
CA LEU A 486 1.17 28.71 5.48
C LEU A 486 1.33 29.54 4.19
N GLN A 487 1.84 28.93 3.14
CA GLN A 487 2.04 29.56 1.82
C GLN A 487 0.94 29.12 0.86
N SER A 488 0.66 29.91 -0.18
CA SER A 488 -0.25 29.49 -1.25
C SER A 488 0.22 28.18 -1.87
N ASP A 489 -0.65 27.19 -1.95
CA ASP A 489 -0.35 25.89 -2.54
C ASP A 489 -1.56 25.40 -3.32
N LEU A 490 -1.42 25.30 -4.64
CA LEU A 490 -2.54 24.90 -5.49
C LEU A 490 -2.56 23.40 -5.68
N ALA A 491 -3.74 22.81 -5.64
CA ALA A 491 -3.92 21.37 -5.80
C ALA A 491 -5.05 21.03 -6.77
N ILE A 492 -4.88 19.91 -7.47
CA ILE A 492 -5.95 19.21 -8.19
C ILE A 492 -6.11 17.81 -7.59
N TYR A 493 -7.35 17.35 -7.50
CA TYR A 493 -7.70 16.02 -7.00
C TYR A 493 -8.43 15.20 -8.05
N ALA A 494 -8.23 13.87 -8.02
CA ALA A 494 -8.75 12.97 -9.04
C ALA A 494 -10.29 12.99 -9.13
N ASP A 495 -10.98 13.03 -7.99
CA ASP A 495 -12.44 13.15 -7.87
C ASP A 495 -13.01 14.47 -8.40
N GLU A 496 -12.15 15.46 -8.65
CA GLU A 496 -12.51 16.77 -9.17
C GLU A 496 -12.09 17.00 -10.63
N VAL A 497 -11.69 15.91 -11.30
CA VAL A 497 -11.40 15.86 -12.73
C VAL A 497 -12.48 15.04 -13.43
N ALA A 498 -13.36 15.73 -14.15
CA ALA A 498 -14.36 15.10 -15.00
C ALA A 498 -13.94 15.21 -16.46
N THR A 499 -13.98 14.11 -17.22
CA THR A 499 -13.64 14.11 -18.65
C THR A 499 -14.77 13.61 -19.53
N THR A 500 -14.81 14.09 -20.76
CA THR A 500 -15.70 13.61 -21.81
C THR A 500 -14.89 13.48 -23.08
N ARG A 501 -15.06 12.38 -23.82
CA ARG A 501 -14.35 12.13 -25.08
C ARG A 501 -15.31 12.15 -26.26
N GLY A 502 -14.87 12.71 -27.38
CA GLY A 502 -15.64 12.75 -28.63
C GLY A 502 -14.70 12.73 -29.84
N GLY A 503 -14.61 11.58 -30.50
CA GLY A 503 -13.65 11.35 -31.57
C GLY A 503 -12.21 11.56 -31.08
N ALA A 504 -11.47 12.44 -31.76
CA ALA A 504 -10.12 12.82 -31.37
C ALA A 504 -10.05 13.85 -30.23
N GLN A 505 -11.18 14.44 -29.80
CA GLN A 505 -11.18 15.48 -28.77
C GLN A 505 -11.51 14.93 -27.39
N ILE A 506 -10.83 15.48 -26.39
CA ILE A 506 -11.12 15.29 -24.98
C ILE A 506 -11.42 16.66 -24.39
N TRP A 507 -12.53 16.76 -23.67
CA TRP A 507 -12.86 17.89 -22.81
C TRP A 507 -12.73 17.45 -21.37
N ALA A 508 -12.19 18.32 -20.53
CA ALA A 508 -12.10 18.08 -19.11
C ALA A 508 -12.47 19.32 -18.30
N SER A 509 -13.12 19.07 -17.17
CA SER A 509 -13.39 20.03 -16.12
C SER A 509 -12.50 19.67 -14.94
N VAL A 510 -11.61 20.58 -14.55
CA VAL A 510 -10.60 20.37 -13.50
C VAL A 510 -10.78 21.43 -12.43
N LEU A 511 -11.14 21.03 -11.20
CA LEU A 511 -11.20 21.97 -10.07
C LEU A 511 -9.82 22.14 -9.45
N VAL A 512 -9.33 23.38 -9.39
CA VAL A 512 -8.06 23.76 -8.78
C VAL A 512 -8.34 24.49 -7.47
N ARG A 513 -7.79 24.01 -6.36
CA ARG A 513 -7.99 24.57 -5.01
C ARG A 513 -6.74 25.28 -4.53
N ASN A 514 -6.90 26.35 -3.75
CA ASN A 514 -5.82 26.93 -2.95
C ASN A 514 -5.90 26.40 -1.52
N LEU A 515 -4.92 25.58 -1.13
CA LEU A 515 -4.78 24.99 0.21
C LEU A 515 -4.05 25.91 1.20
N GLY A 516 -3.58 27.07 0.73
CA GLY A 516 -2.83 28.03 1.51
C GLY A 516 -3.69 29.07 2.22
N THR A 517 -3.07 29.75 3.19
CA THR A 517 -3.68 30.87 3.92
C THR A 517 -3.51 32.23 3.23
N SER A 518 -2.88 32.27 2.06
CA SER A 518 -2.70 33.49 1.24
C SER A 518 -3.14 33.26 -0.21
N GLU A 519 -3.42 34.35 -0.93
CA GLU A 519 -3.76 34.29 -2.35
C GLU A 519 -2.61 33.66 -3.16
N SER A 520 -2.95 32.75 -4.07
CA SER A 520 -1.97 32.15 -4.96
C SER A 520 -1.60 33.11 -6.09
N PRO A 521 -0.34 33.17 -6.53
CA PRO A 521 -0.04 33.75 -7.84
C PRO A 521 -0.69 32.90 -8.95
N ALA A 522 -0.79 33.45 -10.16
CA ALA A 522 -1.19 32.67 -11.33
C ALA A 522 -0.27 31.44 -11.52
N ARG A 523 -0.81 30.34 -12.04
CA ARG A 523 -0.08 29.08 -12.31
C ARG A 523 -0.40 28.54 -13.69
N THR A 524 0.29 27.47 -14.06
CA THR A 524 0.08 26.77 -15.33
C THR A 524 -0.41 25.35 -15.05
N LEU A 525 -1.58 25.02 -15.62
CA LEU A 525 -2.08 23.66 -15.73
C LEU A 525 -1.68 23.10 -17.08
N LYS A 526 -0.78 22.12 -17.08
CA LYS A 526 -0.33 21.39 -18.25
C LYS A 526 -1.21 20.16 -18.45
N VAL A 527 -1.51 19.83 -19.70
CA VAL A 527 -2.29 18.65 -20.07
C VAL A 527 -1.55 17.89 -21.16
N SER A 528 -1.36 16.59 -20.97
CA SER A 528 -0.58 15.73 -21.88
C SER A 528 -1.20 14.35 -22.06
N TYR A 529 -1.07 13.78 -23.24
CA TYR A 529 -1.37 12.36 -23.48
C TYR A 529 -0.20 11.46 -23.06
N ASP A 530 -0.54 10.27 -22.57
CA ASP A 530 0.43 9.18 -22.53
C ASP A 530 0.62 8.62 -23.95
N LYS A 531 1.73 9.00 -24.60
CA LYS A 531 2.05 8.60 -25.98
C LYS A 531 2.81 7.27 -26.03
N THR A 532 3.19 6.69 -24.88
CA THR A 532 3.97 5.46 -24.78
C THR A 532 3.08 4.26 -24.45
N PRO A 533 2.90 3.29 -25.36
CA PRO A 533 2.01 2.15 -25.12
C PRO A 533 2.51 1.16 -24.04
N THR A 534 3.76 1.28 -23.61
CA THR A 534 4.51 0.23 -22.89
C THR A 534 5.06 0.63 -21.53
N ASP A 535 4.98 1.90 -21.13
CA ASP A 535 5.62 2.31 -19.87
C ASP A 535 4.68 2.06 -18.68
N THR A 536 5.14 1.23 -17.77
CA THR A 536 4.49 0.89 -16.49
C THR A 536 4.87 1.89 -15.40
N ARG A 537 5.44 3.03 -15.79
CA ARG A 537 5.71 4.13 -14.90
C ARG A 537 4.46 5.00 -14.81
N ASP A 538 3.93 5.10 -13.60
CA ASP A 538 3.04 6.17 -13.13
C ASP A 538 3.72 7.57 -13.15
N ASP A 539 4.77 7.75 -13.96
CA ASP A 539 5.63 8.93 -14.04
C ASP A 539 5.62 9.44 -15.50
N PRO A 540 4.75 10.39 -15.87
CA PRO A 540 4.78 10.99 -17.20
C PRO A 540 6.14 11.61 -17.44
N ASN A 541 6.71 11.38 -18.63
CA ASN A 541 7.84 12.17 -19.07
C ASN A 541 7.39 13.64 -19.18
N PRO A 542 7.83 14.54 -18.28
CA PRO A 542 7.28 15.89 -18.21
C PRO A 542 7.73 16.81 -19.34
N ALA A 543 8.59 16.29 -20.23
CA ALA A 543 9.16 17.01 -21.35
C ALA A 543 8.16 17.30 -22.48
N GLU A 544 7.03 16.59 -22.56
CA GLU A 544 6.04 16.78 -23.62
C GLU A 544 4.72 17.32 -23.06
N THR A 545 4.51 18.63 -23.18
CA THR A 545 3.23 19.31 -22.88
C THR A 545 2.42 19.43 -24.17
N ASP A 546 1.25 18.80 -24.24
CA ASP A 546 0.38 18.89 -25.44
C ASP A 546 -0.53 20.13 -25.41
N ALA A 547 -0.94 20.58 -24.22
CA ALA A 547 -1.60 21.86 -24.00
C ALA A 547 -1.25 22.48 -22.64
N ALA A 548 -1.34 23.80 -22.52
CA ALA A 548 -1.12 24.52 -21.27
C ALA A 548 -2.19 25.61 -21.08
N TYR A 549 -2.67 25.74 -19.85
CA TYR A 549 -3.73 26.65 -19.45
C TYR A 549 -3.28 27.51 -18.28
N THR A 550 -3.57 28.80 -18.31
CA THR A 550 -3.30 29.71 -17.19
C THR A 550 -4.38 29.55 -16.12
N VAL A 551 -3.98 29.12 -14.93
CA VAL A 551 -4.80 29.16 -13.72
C VAL A 551 -4.67 30.57 -13.12
N PRO A 552 -5.78 31.31 -12.93
CA PRO A 552 -5.72 32.65 -12.35
C PRO A 552 -5.29 32.61 -10.87
N PRO A 553 -4.93 33.75 -10.27
CA PRO A 553 -4.81 33.86 -8.83
C PRO A 553 -6.08 33.37 -8.12
N ILE A 554 -5.91 32.61 -7.05
CA ILE A 554 -7.01 32.03 -6.26
C ILE A 554 -6.87 32.53 -4.82
N PRO A 555 -7.90 33.17 -4.24
CA PRO A 555 -7.89 33.57 -2.82
C PRO A 555 -7.62 32.39 -1.88
N ALA A 556 -7.16 32.68 -0.66
CA ALA A 556 -6.95 31.67 0.38
C ALA A 556 -8.22 30.83 0.61
N GLY A 557 -8.09 29.49 0.61
CA GLY A 557 -9.23 28.56 0.70
C GLY A 557 -10.19 28.57 -0.49
N GLY A 558 -9.92 29.37 -1.53
CA GLY A 558 -10.71 29.46 -2.74
C GLY A 558 -10.44 28.32 -3.73
N HIS A 559 -11.21 28.30 -4.82
CA HIS A 559 -11.02 27.37 -5.92
C HIS A 559 -11.48 27.98 -7.25
N VAL A 560 -11.03 27.37 -8.36
CA VAL A 560 -11.49 27.70 -9.72
C VAL A 560 -11.68 26.42 -10.52
N THR A 561 -12.74 26.35 -11.31
CA THR A 561 -12.96 25.24 -12.24
C THR A 561 -12.43 25.60 -13.63
N MET A 562 -11.39 24.89 -14.07
CA MET A 562 -10.78 25.03 -15.38
C MET A 562 -11.48 24.12 -16.39
N LYS A 563 -11.92 24.68 -17.52
CA LYS A 563 -12.38 23.89 -18.67
C LYS A 563 -11.23 23.81 -19.67
N VAL A 564 -10.80 22.60 -19.97
CA VAL A 564 -9.66 22.34 -20.87
C VAL A 564 -10.06 21.39 -21.99
N ALA A 565 -9.43 21.54 -23.14
CA ALA A 565 -9.63 20.69 -24.30
C ALA A 565 -8.29 20.18 -24.85
N LEU A 566 -8.27 18.95 -25.35
CA LEU A 566 -7.09 18.34 -25.93
C LEU A 566 -7.47 17.57 -27.18
N THR A 567 -6.64 17.63 -28.22
CA THR A 567 -6.82 16.85 -29.45
C THR A 567 -5.79 15.73 -29.49
N ALA A 568 -6.26 14.50 -29.67
CA ALA A 568 -5.43 13.30 -29.77
C ALA A 568 -4.42 13.44 -30.91
N PRO A 569 -3.18 12.93 -30.74
CA PRO A 569 -2.21 12.88 -31.81
C PRO A 569 -2.76 12.10 -33.01
N ALA A 570 -2.35 12.52 -34.22
CA ALA A 570 -2.74 11.85 -35.46
C ALA A 570 -2.36 10.35 -35.42
N GLY A 571 -3.29 9.47 -35.78
CA GLY A 571 -3.12 8.02 -35.74
C GLY A 571 -3.43 7.35 -34.40
N LEU A 572 -3.72 8.11 -33.34
CA LEU A 572 -4.10 7.62 -32.02
C LEU A 572 -5.50 8.07 -31.59
N GLU A 573 -6.32 8.58 -32.51
CA GLU A 573 -7.64 9.16 -32.26
C GLU A 573 -8.61 8.14 -31.62
N LYS A 574 -8.38 6.84 -31.85
CA LYS A 574 -9.20 5.75 -31.28
C LYS A 574 -8.58 5.09 -30.04
N ALA A 575 -7.34 5.43 -29.66
CA ALA A 575 -6.53 4.63 -28.76
C ALA A 575 -6.87 4.78 -27.25
N GLN A 576 -7.93 5.50 -26.88
CA GLN A 576 -8.32 5.80 -25.48
C GLN A 576 -7.11 6.09 -24.57
N LEU A 577 -6.14 6.86 -25.06
CA LEU A 577 -4.89 7.10 -24.34
C LEU A 577 -5.16 7.75 -22.97
N PRO A 578 -4.41 7.37 -21.91
CA PRO A 578 -4.42 8.11 -20.66
C PRO A 578 -4.08 9.59 -20.85
N VAL A 579 -4.66 10.44 -20.01
CA VAL A 579 -4.43 11.91 -20.04
C VAL A 579 -3.94 12.37 -18.68
N TYR A 580 -2.83 13.08 -18.65
CA TYR A 580 -2.26 13.69 -17.45
C TYR A 580 -2.65 15.15 -17.35
N PHE A 581 -3.06 15.58 -16.17
CA PHE A 581 -3.25 16.97 -15.76
C PHE A 581 -2.16 17.27 -14.74
N ILE A 582 -1.30 18.25 -15.01
CA ILE A 582 -0.12 18.55 -14.20
C ILE A 582 -0.16 20.03 -13.83
N LEU A 583 -0.39 20.33 -12.56
CA LEU A 583 -0.39 21.68 -12.01
C LEU A 583 0.98 22.00 -11.42
N ASN A 584 1.68 22.95 -12.00
CA ASN A 584 2.96 23.39 -11.45
C ASN A 584 2.75 24.39 -10.30
N ASN A 585 3.34 24.12 -9.12
CA ASN A 585 3.26 25.03 -7.97
C ASN A 585 4.48 25.98 -7.85
N ASP A 586 5.56 25.76 -8.61
CA ASP A 586 6.71 26.67 -8.71
C ASP A 586 6.41 27.82 -9.68
N ALA A 587 6.19 29.02 -9.12
CA ALA A 587 5.95 30.23 -9.91
C ALA A 587 7.19 30.72 -10.67
N SER A 588 8.40 30.29 -10.26
CA SER A 588 9.66 30.78 -10.81
C SER A 588 10.14 29.96 -12.01
N ASP A 589 9.72 28.69 -12.13
CA ASP A 589 10.02 27.83 -13.26
C ASP A 589 8.77 27.06 -13.72
N PRO A 590 8.04 27.55 -14.73
CA PRO A 590 6.84 26.90 -15.25
C PRO A 590 7.11 25.52 -15.89
N ASN A 591 8.37 25.17 -16.15
CA ASN A 591 8.76 23.89 -16.76
C ASN A 591 9.17 22.81 -15.76
N LYS A 592 9.31 23.16 -14.48
CA LYS A 592 9.67 22.22 -13.43
C LYS A 592 8.45 21.41 -12.98
N SER A 593 8.35 20.19 -13.48
CA SER A 593 7.22 19.27 -13.20
C SER A 593 7.26 18.62 -11.82
N ASN A 594 8.43 18.57 -11.18
CA ASN A 594 8.63 17.74 -9.98
C ASN A 594 8.07 18.36 -8.69
N ASP A 595 7.60 19.61 -8.75
CA ASP A 595 7.10 20.37 -7.61
C ASP A 595 5.58 20.63 -7.70
N GLY A 596 4.85 19.89 -8.55
CA GLY A 596 3.42 20.07 -8.82
C GLY A 596 2.50 18.92 -8.37
N THR A 597 1.19 19.16 -8.38
CA THR A 597 0.16 18.10 -8.24
C THR A 597 -0.26 17.58 -9.61
N TRP A 598 -0.59 16.30 -9.72
CA TRP A 598 -1.06 15.73 -10.98
C TRP A 598 -2.15 14.67 -10.82
N VAL A 599 -2.97 14.53 -11.85
CA VAL A 599 -4.03 13.53 -11.95
C VAL A 599 -3.90 12.88 -13.32
N VAL A 600 -4.00 11.55 -13.36
CA VAL A 600 -4.11 10.78 -14.60
C VAL A 600 -5.53 10.28 -14.78
N VAL A 601 -6.09 10.47 -15.97
CA VAL A 601 -7.34 9.83 -16.37
C VAL A 601 -7.01 8.65 -17.24
N GLY A 602 -7.24 7.45 -16.70
CA GLY A 602 -6.91 6.18 -17.33
C GLY A 602 -7.75 5.88 -18.57
N ARG A 603 -7.43 4.76 -19.23
CA ARG A 603 -8.18 4.27 -20.40
C ARG A 603 -9.64 3.95 -20.08
N ASP A 604 -9.89 3.51 -18.85
CA ASP A 604 -11.20 3.25 -18.27
C ASP A 604 -12.01 4.54 -17.99
N GLY A 605 -11.45 5.71 -18.29
CA GLY A 605 -12.09 7.00 -18.05
C GLY A 605 -12.06 7.43 -16.58
N ARG A 606 -11.48 6.64 -15.69
CA ARG A 606 -11.39 6.97 -14.26
C ARG A 606 -10.17 7.84 -14.00
N ALA A 607 -10.38 8.94 -13.28
CA ALA A 607 -9.31 9.75 -12.75
C ALA A 607 -8.65 9.05 -11.55
N ARG A 608 -7.33 9.14 -11.48
CA ARG A 608 -6.48 8.54 -10.44
C ARG A 608 -5.35 9.52 -10.15
N SER A 609 -4.91 9.59 -8.90
CA SER A 609 -3.60 10.16 -8.60
C SER A 609 -2.56 9.05 -8.79
N PRO A 610 -1.51 9.23 -9.61
CA PRO A 610 -0.50 8.19 -9.82
C PRO A 610 0.05 7.67 -8.48
N GLY A 611 0.21 6.35 -8.36
CA GLY A 611 0.68 5.67 -7.15
C GLY A 611 2.13 6.05 -6.87
N GLY A 612 2.32 7.10 -6.09
CA GLY A 612 3.61 7.79 -5.97
C GLY A 612 3.43 9.25 -5.58
N THR A 613 2.26 9.80 -5.87
CA THR A 613 1.70 10.96 -5.19
C THR A 613 1.12 10.51 -3.85
N LYS A 614 2.04 10.15 -2.93
CA LYS A 614 1.91 10.69 -1.57
C LYS A 614 1.62 12.18 -1.74
N PHE A 615 1.02 12.86 -0.79
CA PHE A 615 1.37 14.25 -0.62
C PHE A 615 2.90 14.30 -0.38
N LYS A 616 3.71 14.25 -1.45
CA LYS A 616 4.85 15.12 -1.58
C LYS A 616 4.18 16.46 -1.43
N LEU A 617 4.12 16.96 -0.18
CA LEU A 617 3.82 18.35 0.10
C LEU A 617 4.38 19.16 -1.07
N ALA A 618 3.66 20.12 -1.62
CA ALA A 618 4.27 20.96 -2.64
C ALA A 618 5.63 21.44 -2.09
N ALA A 619 6.66 20.86 -2.70
CA ALA A 619 7.99 20.67 -2.16
C ALA A 619 8.12 19.99 -0.76
N VAL A 620 8.12 18.65 -0.65
CA VAL A 620 8.81 17.82 0.39
C VAL A 620 9.02 16.41 -0.19
N SER A 621 10.26 15.90 -0.10
CA SER A 621 10.67 14.54 -0.48
C SER A 621 10.81 14.24 -1.99
N ALA A 622 11.81 14.87 -2.61
CA ALA A 622 12.62 14.23 -3.63
C ALA A 622 14.07 14.10 -3.11
N ARG A 623 14.32 13.21 -2.14
CA ARG A 623 15.64 12.55 -1.97
C ARG A 623 15.81 11.49 -0.88
N LEU A 624 14.84 11.15 -0.02
CA LEU A 624 15.11 10.23 1.11
C LEU A 624 14.54 8.80 1.02
N PHE A 625 13.91 8.42 -0.10
CA PHE A 625 13.92 7.02 -0.57
C PHE A 625 14.98 6.79 -1.67
N SER A 626 15.70 7.84 -2.08
CA SER A 626 16.79 7.79 -3.06
C SER A 626 18.14 8.27 -2.49
N GLN A 627 18.31 8.33 -1.17
CA GLN A 627 19.61 8.50 -0.49
C GLN A 627 19.94 7.34 0.45
N GLY A 628 19.66 6.11 -0.03
CA GLY A 628 20.71 5.09 -0.09
C GLY A 628 21.67 5.29 -1.28
N HIS A 629 21.56 6.42 -2.01
CA HIS A 629 22.37 6.78 -3.18
C HIS A 629 22.89 8.24 -3.13
N ARG A 630 24.17 8.43 -2.78
CA ARG A 630 25.24 8.92 -3.68
C ARG A 630 26.52 9.25 -2.88
N HIS A 631 27.65 8.88 -3.50
CA HIS A 631 29.07 8.94 -3.09
C HIS A 631 29.51 7.69 -2.30
N ASP A 632 30.45 6.86 -2.77
CA ASP A 632 31.63 7.17 -3.59
C ASP A 632 31.76 6.31 -4.86
N GLU A 633 31.80 6.99 -6.01
CA GLU A 633 32.81 6.68 -7.03
C GLU A 633 34.04 7.52 -6.67
N GLN A 634 35.09 6.87 -6.18
CA GLN A 634 36.49 7.17 -6.46
C GLN A 634 37.35 6.01 -5.95
N ASP A 635 38.04 5.37 -6.91
CA ASP A 635 39.02 4.29 -6.87
C ASP A 635 38.59 2.86 -6.46
#